data_AF-A0A937QJL9-F1
#
_entry.id   AF-A0A937QJL9-F1
#
_cell.length_a   1.000
_cell.length_b   1.000
_cell.length_c   1.000
_cell.angle_alpha   90.00
_cell.angle_beta   90.00
_cell.angle_gamma   90.00
#
_symmetry.space_group_name_H-M   'P 1'
#
loop_
_entity.id
_entity.type
_entity.pdbx_description
1 polymer ?
#
loop_
_entity_poly.entity_id
_entity_poly.type
_entity_poly.pdbx_seq_one_letter_code
_entity_poly.pdbx_strand_id
1 'polypeptide(L)'
;MRAKTIPTPHIDALAADGVRFTDAYVTAASCSPSRAGLMSGRYQQRFGFEFNRSGAAITHRMSRGLDPAAVTLADAFHLLEG
;
A
#
# COMPACT_ATOMS: atom_id res chain seq x y z
N MET A 1 -12.27 16.68 2.30
CA MET A 1 -10.84 17.03 2.25
C MET A 1 -10.75 18.35 1.51
N ARG A 2 -10.68 19.45 2.25
CA ARG A 2 -10.24 20.76 1.75
C ARG A 2 -9.38 21.28 2.88
N ALA A 3 -8.06 21.14 2.76
CA ALA A 3 -7.17 21.82 3.68
C ALA A 3 -7.33 23.31 3.37
N LYS A 4 -8.07 24.06 4.19
CA LYS A 4 -8.33 25.49 3.96
C LYS A 4 -7.03 26.31 3.82
N THR A 5 -5.92 25.75 4.31
CA THR A 5 -4.60 26.39 4.37
C THR A 5 -3.60 25.85 3.33
N ILE A 6 -3.80 24.64 2.78
CA ILE A 6 -2.87 24.05 1.80
C ILE A 6 -3.62 23.81 0.49
N PRO A 7 -3.30 24.54 -0.58
CA PRO A 7 -3.96 24.37 -1.86
C PRO A 7 -3.58 23.01 -2.49
N THR A 8 -4.58 22.18 -2.77
CA THR A 8 -4.43 20.88 -3.45
C THR A 8 -5.37 20.78 -4.67
N PRO A 9 -5.29 21.70 -5.64
CA PRO A 9 -6.32 21.89 -6.66
C PRO A 9 -6.63 20.64 -7.49
N HIS A 10 -5.61 19.83 -7.83
CA HIS A 10 -5.82 18.60 -8.60
C HIS A 10 -6.44 17.46 -7.77
N ILE A 11 -6.14 17.37 -6.48
CA ILE A 11 -6.77 16.40 -5.57
C ILE A 11 -8.21 16.82 -5.26
N ASP A 12 -8.46 18.12 -5.10
CA ASP A 12 -9.79 18.67 -4.90
C ASP A 12 -10.69 18.42 -6.12
N ALA A 13 -10.15 18.56 -7.34
CA ALA A 13 -10.85 18.23 -8.57
C ALA A 13 -11.19 16.73 -8.63
N LEU A 14 -10.23 15.84 -8.35
CA LEU A 14 -10.47 14.39 -8.29
C LEU A 14 -11.56 14.02 -7.27
N ALA A 15 -11.60 14.72 -6.12
CA ALA A 15 -12.62 14.49 -5.10
C ALA A 15 -14.00 15.04 -5.49
N ALA A 16 -14.07 16.05 -6.36
CA ALA A 16 -15.33 16.62 -6.87
C ALA A 16 -15.92 15.77 -8.00
N ASP A 17 -15.07 15.21 -8.85
CA ASP A 17 -15.47 14.41 -10.02
C ASP A 17 -15.59 12.90 -9.71
N GLY A 18 -15.26 12.49 -8.48
CA GLY A 18 -15.21 11.09 -8.06
C GLY A 18 -15.92 10.80 -6.75
N VAL A 19 -15.61 9.63 -6.18
CA VAL A 19 -16.12 9.22 -4.86
C VAL A 19 -15.10 9.54 -3.78
N ARG A 20 -15.56 10.19 -2.71
CA ARG A 20 -14.73 10.52 -1.55
C ARG A 20 -15.09 9.68 -0.34
N PHE A 21 -14.18 8.82 0.07
CA PHE A 21 -14.27 8.13 1.35
C PHE A 21 -13.98 9.11 2.51
N THR A 22 -14.92 9.24 3.46
CA THR A 22 -14.68 9.95 4.74
C THR A 22 -13.87 9.11 5.70
N ASP A 23 -13.99 7.79 5.57
CA ASP A 23 -13.39 6.78 6.43
C ASP A 23 -12.67 5.76 5.54
N ALA A 24 -11.35 5.92 5.41
CA ALA A 24 -10.48 5.03 4.65
C ALA A 24 -9.36 4.53 5.56
N TYR A 25 -9.17 3.22 5.62
CA TYR A 25 -8.25 2.57 6.56
C TYR A 25 -7.12 1.83 5.84
N VAL A 26 -6.00 1.67 6.53
CA VAL A 26 -4.87 0.85 6.11
C VAL A 26 -4.68 -0.31 7.09
N THR A 27 -4.13 -1.43 6.60
CA THR A 27 -3.93 -2.63 7.43
C THR A 27 -2.74 -2.52 8.39
N ALA A 28 -1.90 -1.51 8.23
CA ALA A 28 -0.78 -1.20 9.11
C ALA A 28 -0.45 0.30 9.10
N ALA A 29 -0.01 0.83 10.24
CA ALA A 29 0.50 2.20 10.36
C ALA A 29 1.94 2.37 9.81
N SER A 30 2.57 1.27 9.39
CA SER A 30 3.95 1.23 8.93
C SER A 30 4.02 1.04 7.41
N CYS A 31 4.95 1.73 6.76
CA CYS A 31 4.91 1.94 5.31
C CYS A 31 5.04 0.64 4.50
N SER A 32 5.99 -0.23 4.86
CA SER A 32 6.24 -1.48 4.15
C SER A 32 5.11 -2.52 4.36
N PRO A 33 4.65 -2.81 5.59
CA PRO A 33 3.49 -3.68 5.81
C PRO A 33 2.20 -3.14 5.16
N SER A 34 1.97 -1.83 5.22
CA SER A 34 0.79 -1.20 4.59
C SER A 34 0.78 -1.39 3.07
N ARG A 35 1.92 -1.15 2.41
CA ARG A 35 2.08 -1.39 0.97
C ARG A 35 1.96 -2.87 0.61
N ALA A 36 2.54 -3.76 1.43
CA ALA A 36 2.42 -5.21 1.20
C ALA A 36 0.95 -5.67 1.27
N GLY A 37 0.18 -5.11 2.21
CA GLY A 37 -1.25 -5.37 2.31
C GLY A 37 -2.05 -4.84 1.13
N LEU A 38 -1.78 -3.60 0.70
CA LEU A 38 -2.43 -3.00 -0.47
C LEU A 38 -2.15 -3.78 -1.76
N MET A 39 -0.88 -4.15 -2.02
CA MET A 39 -0.50 -4.83 -3.25
C MET A 39 -1.05 -6.25 -3.31
N SER A 40 -1.04 -7.00 -2.20
CA SER A 40 -1.47 -8.41 -2.19
C SER A 40 -2.96 -8.61 -1.88
N GLY A 41 -3.66 -7.57 -1.43
CA GLY A 41 -5.03 -7.69 -0.92
C GLY A 41 -5.15 -8.52 0.37
N ARG A 42 -4.04 -8.76 1.08
CA ARG A 42 -3.97 -9.65 2.25
C ARG A 42 -3.37 -8.92 3.45
N TYR A 43 -3.90 -9.18 4.64
CA TYR A 43 -3.26 -8.75 5.88
C TYR A 43 -1.83 -9.29 5.96
N GLN A 44 -0.86 -8.39 6.19
CA GLN A 44 0.56 -8.70 6.17
C GLN A 44 1.00 -9.79 7.16
N GLN A 45 0.24 -9.98 8.24
CA GLN A 45 0.43 -11.05 9.23
C GLN A 45 0.26 -12.45 8.62
N ARG A 46 -0.46 -12.57 7.49
CA ARG A 46 -0.66 -13.84 6.78
C ARG A 46 0.61 -14.35 6.08
N PHE A 47 1.64 -13.52 5.95
CA PHE A 47 2.90 -13.86 5.26
C PHE A 47 4.14 -13.24 5.92
N GLY A 48 4.05 -12.87 7.20
CA GLY A 48 5.21 -12.46 8.01
C GLY A 48 5.82 -11.10 7.66
N PHE A 49 5.09 -10.21 6.98
CA PHE A 49 5.58 -8.89 6.57
C PHE A 49 5.08 -7.80 7.54
N GLU A 50 5.43 -7.86 8.82
CA GLU A 50 4.80 -7.02 9.85
C GLU A 50 5.55 -5.71 10.16
N PHE A 51 6.82 -5.62 9.79
CA PHE A 51 7.69 -4.51 10.16
C PHE A 51 8.37 -3.87 8.95
N ASN A 52 8.80 -2.61 9.11
CA ASN A 52 9.70 -1.99 8.15
C ASN A 52 11.06 -2.67 8.24
N ARG A 53 11.46 -3.40 7.20
CA ARG A 53 12.76 -4.06 7.10
C ARG A 53 13.88 -3.09 6.66
N SER A 54 13.87 -1.86 7.19
CA SER A 54 14.83 -0.80 6.87
C SER A 54 15.47 -0.26 8.15
N GLY A 55 16.72 -0.68 8.44
CA GLY A 55 17.52 -0.22 9.58
C GLY A 55 18.85 -1.00 9.70
N ALA A 56 19.83 -0.49 10.44
CA ALA A 56 21.17 -1.09 10.64
C ALA A 56 21.20 -2.46 11.36
N ALA A 57 20.04 -2.98 11.75
CA ALA A 57 19.88 -4.26 12.45
C ALA A 57 19.70 -5.47 11.51
N ILE A 58 20.20 -5.41 10.28
CA ILE A 58 20.05 -6.49 9.29
C ILE A 58 21.43 -7.10 9.03
N THR A 59 21.88 -7.96 9.93
CA THR A 59 23.14 -8.70 9.78
C THR A 59 23.02 -9.91 8.85
N HIS A 60 21.83 -10.27 8.35
CA HIS A 60 21.67 -11.45 7.48
C HIS A 60 20.81 -11.22 6.23
N ARG A 61 21.40 -11.60 5.10
CA ARG A 61 21.08 -11.28 3.70
C ARG A 61 19.98 -12.18 3.11
N MET A 62 18.86 -12.40 3.78
CA MET A 62 17.75 -13.16 3.20
C MET A 62 16.40 -12.47 3.43
N SER A 63 15.72 -12.17 2.32
CA SER A 63 14.33 -11.70 2.24
C SER A 63 14.07 -10.28 2.78
N ARG A 64 14.42 -9.24 1.99
CA ARG A 64 14.05 -7.83 2.27
C ARG A 64 12.69 -7.40 1.70
N GLY A 65 12.15 -8.16 0.74
CA GLY A 65 10.98 -7.77 -0.08
C GLY A 65 9.75 -8.63 0.13
N LEU A 66 8.70 -8.32 -0.63
CA LEU A 66 7.54 -9.20 -0.79
C LEU A 66 8.02 -10.51 -1.44
N ASP A 67 7.40 -11.64 -1.09
CA ASP A 67 7.68 -12.90 -1.75
C ASP A 67 7.43 -12.73 -3.27
N PRO A 68 8.40 -13.06 -4.15
CA PRO A 68 8.18 -12.99 -5.60
C PRO A 68 7.01 -13.84 -6.10
N ALA A 69 6.58 -14.86 -5.34
CA ALA A 69 5.40 -15.65 -5.65
C ALA A 69 4.08 -15.03 -5.15
N ALA A 70 4.11 -13.89 -4.47
CA ALA A 70 2.89 -13.21 -4.03
C ALA A 70 2.17 -12.58 -5.22
N VAL A 71 0.94 -13.02 -5.48
CA VAL A 71 0.05 -12.37 -6.45
C VAL A 71 -0.29 -10.97 -5.96
N THR A 72 -0.12 -9.99 -6.85
CA THR A 72 -0.38 -8.58 -6.60
C THR A 72 -1.56 -8.06 -7.41
N LEU A 73 -2.03 -6.86 -7.07
CA LEU A 73 -3.01 -6.11 -7.86
C LEU A 73 -2.52 -5.87 -9.31
N ALA A 74 -1.21 -5.71 -9.52
CA ALA A 74 -0.65 -5.55 -10.85
C ALA A 74 -0.79 -6.85 -11.67
N ASP A 75 -0.50 -8.00 -11.05
CA ASP A 75 -0.70 -9.31 -11.69
C ASP A 75 -2.18 -9.52 -12.05
N ALA A 76 -3.09 -9.13 -11.14
CA ALA A 76 -4.52 -9.20 -11.40
C ALA A 76 -4.94 -8.35 -12.61
N PHE A 77 -4.40 -7.14 -12.78
CA PHE A 77 -4.71 -6.31 -13.95
C PHE A 77 -4.16 -6.91 -15.25
N HIS A 78 -2.96 -7.47 -15.25
CA HIS A 78 -2.43 -8.14 -16.44
C HIS A 78 -3.26 -9.35 -16.89
N LEU A 79 -3.94 -10.03 -15.96
CA LEU A 79 -4.83 -11.15 -16.29
C LEU A 79 -6.17 -10.70 -16.89
N LEU A 80 -6.55 -9.43 -16.78
CA LEU A 80 -7.81 -8.90 -17.33
C LEU A 80 -7.67 -8.34 -18.75
N GLU A 81 -6.44 -8.18 -19.25
CA GLU A 81 -6.14 -7.63 -20.57
C GLU A 81 -5.92 -8.71 -21.66
N GLY A 82 -6.04 -10.00 -21.32
CA GLY A 82 -5.91 -11.14 -22.23
C GLY A 82 -7.23 -11.90 -22.41
#